data_AF-A0AAX4FWY0-F1
#
_entry.id   AF-A0AAX4FWY0-F1
#
_cell.length_a   1.000
_cell.length_b   1.000
_cell.length_c   1.000
_cell.angle_alpha   90.00
_cell.angle_beta   90.00
_cell.angle_gamma   90.00
#
_symmetry.space_group_name_H-M   'P 1'
#
loop_
_entity.id
_entity.type
_entity.pdbx_description
1 polymer ?
#
loop_
_entity_poly.entity_id
_entity_poly.type
_entity_poly.pdbx_seq_one_letter_code
_entity_poly.pdbx_strand_id
1 'polypeptide(L)'
;MDKGGGKTQDTIKQIAQLKNLADLDIEEITKENGIAESFVRELSGQLKPTQLRKFFDTIVRNQEQIREKGWVAARAEFHMIRPSLAYAKGRKLIPNEFFDLVDTCMKKIPAGTEDQTIKNYDRFVDLMKAIVAYAKYYGKG
;
A
#
# COMPACT_ATOMS: atom_id res chain seq x y z
N MET A 1 -7.95 17.13 22.27
CA MET A 1 -8.70 16.53 21.14
C MET A 1 -7.67 16.20 20.08
N ASP A 2 -7.40 14.92 19.93
CA ASP A 2 -6.36 14.36 19.06
C ASP A 2 -6.74 14.55 17.59
N LYS A 3 -5.94 15.31 16.83
CA LYS A 3 -6.16 15.65 15.41
C LYS A 3 -5.26 14.81 14.47
N GLY A 4 -5.04 13.54 14.79
CA GLY A 4 -4.14 12.66 14.03
C GLY A 4 -4.75 11.95 12.80
N GLY A 5 -6.08 11.88 12.67
CA GLY A 5 -6.75 11.04 11.66
C GLY A 5 -7.19 11.73 10.36
N GLY A 6 -6.81 12.99 10.14
CA GLY A 6 -7.33 13.78 9.01
C GLY A 6 -6.76 13.35 7.65
N LYS A 7 -5.43 13.45 7.46
CA LYS A 7 -4.84 13.34 6.11
C LYS A 7 -4.71 11.90 5.63
N THR A 8 -4.55 10.93 6.53
CA THR A 8 -4.58 9.49 6.26
C THR A 8 -5.93 9.09 5.67
N GLN A 9 -7.03 9.54 6.29
CA GLN A 9 -8.38 9.31 5.77
C GLN A 9 -8.62 10.04 4.44
N ASP A 10 -8.10 11.26 4.28
CA ASP A 10 -8.24 11.99 3.02
C ASP A 10 -7.46 11.33 1.88
N THR A 11 -6.26 10.81 2.15
CA THR A 11 -5.46 10.01 1.22
C THR A 11 -6.23 8.76 0.78
N ILE A 12 -6.81 8.03 1.74
CA ILE A 12 -7.59 6.82 1.45
C ILE A 12 -8.80 7.16 0.58
N LYS A 13 -9.52 8.26 0.89
CA LYS A 13 -10.66 8.73 0.09
C LYS A 13 -10.24 9.10 -1.33
N GLN A 14 -9.13 9.81 -1.50
CA GLN A 14 -8.59 10.16 -2.81
C GLN A 14 -8.31 8.91 -3.65
N ILE A 15 -7.63 7.92 -3.08
CA ILE A 15 -7.35 6.64 -3.77
C ILE A 15 -8.65 5.88 -4.07
N ALA A 16 -9.62 5.90 -3.15
CA ALA A 16 -10.92 5.26 -3.35
C ALA A 16 -11.73 5.86 -4.50
N GLN A 17 -11.49 7.12 -4.86
CA GLN A 17 -12.16 7.81 -5.98
C GLN A 17 -11.50 7.52 -7.34
N LEU A 18 -10.25 7.04 -7.36
CA LEU A 18 -9.58 6.68 -8.60
C LEU A 18 -10.31 5.55 -9.33
N LYS A 19 -10.35 5.64 -10.66
CA LYS A 19 -10.83 4.53 -11.49
C LYS A 19 -9.80 3.41 -11.49
N ASN A 20 -8.54 3.76 -11.78
CA ASN A 20 -7.41 2.84 -11.76
C ASN A 20 -6.39 3.31 -10.74
N LEU A 21 -5.76 2.39 -10.02
CA LEU A 21 -4.71 2.79 -9.08
C LEU A 21 -3.54 3.48 -9.79
N ALA A 22 -3.24 3.07 -11.03
CA ALA A 22 -2.19 3.67 -11.87
C ALA A 22 -2.40 5.17 -12.17
N ASP A 23 -3.62 5.70 -11.98
CA ASP A 23 -3.92 7.12 -12.15
C ASP A 23 -3.38 7.98 -10.99
N LEU A 24 -2.95 7.34 -9.89
CA LEU A 24 -2.25 8.01 -8.79
C LEU A 24 -0.88 8.49 -9.30
N ASP A 25 -0.57 9.77 -9.17
CA ASP A 25 0.69 10.35 -9.66
C ASP A 25 1.92 9.90 -8.83
N ILE A 26 3.05 9.64 -9.50
CA ILE A 26 4.28 9.13 -8.87
C ILE A 26 4.99 10.23 -8.12
N GLU A 27 4.92 11.45 -8.64
CA GLU A 27 5.50 12.61 -7.98
C GLU A 27 4.74 12.88 -6.68
N GLU A 28 3.41 12.79 -6.69
CA GLU A 28 2.60 12.92 -5.47
C GLU A 28 2.89 11.83 -4.42
N ILE A 29 3.22 10.60 -4.85
CA ILE A 29 3.63 9.53 -3.93
C ILE A 29 4.97 9.83 -3.26
N THR A 30 5.94 10.34 -4.05
CA THR A 30 7.37 10.33 -3.67
C THR A 30 7.93 11.68 -3.26
N LYS A 31 7.26 12.80 -3.57
CA LYS A 31 7.73 14.15 -3.19
C LYS A 31 7.76 14.35 -1.68
N GLU A 32 8.51 15.35 -1.25
CA GLU A 32 8.52 15.80 0.14
C GLU A 32 7.11 16.23 0.59
N ASN A 33 6.69 15.76 1.77
CA ASN A 33 5.32 15.88 2.29
C ASN A 33 4.25 15.31 1.34
N GLY A 34 4.65 14.46 0.39
CA GLY A 34 3.76 13.71 -0.49
C GLY A 34 2.94 12.67 0.27
N ILE A 35 2.22 11.85 -0.49
CA ILE A 35 1.24 10.89 0.02
C ILE A 35 1.89 9.91 0.99
N ALA A 36 2.99 9.26 0.58
CA ALA A 36 3.62 8.23 1.40
C ALA A 36 4.22 8.82 2.69
N GLU A 37 4.90 9.95 2.56
CA GLU A 37 5.55 10.61 3.70
C GLU A 37 4.53 11.10 4.72
N SER A 38 3.51 11.85 4.27
CA SER A 38 2.46 12.38 5.12
C SER A 38 1.71 11.25 5.85
N PHE A 39 1.40 10.17 5.13
CA PHE A 39 0.75 8.99 5.71
C PHE A 39 1.58 8.37 6.84
N VAL A 40 2.88 8.16 6.62
CA VAL A 40 3.78 7.60 7.65
C VAL A 40 3.91 8.53 8.86
N ARG A 41 4.05 9.84 8.62
CA ARG A 41 4.23 10.83 9.69
C ARG A 41 3.01 10.93 10.59
N GLU A 42 1.80 10.88 10.04
CA GLU A 42 0.58 10.86 10.86
C GLU A 42 0.49 9.61 11.74
N LEU A 43 0.96 8.46 11.23
CA LEU A 43 0.99 7.23 12.00
C LEU A 43 2.09 7.16 13.06
N SER A 44 2.87 8.23 13.29
CA SER A 44 3.70 8.48 14.49
C SER A 44 4.46 7.26 15.06
N GLY A 45 5.09 6.45 14.20
CA GLY A 45 5.86 5.27 14.62
C GLY A 45 5.03 4.03 15.00
N GLN A 46 3.71 4.06 14.80
CA GLN A 46 2.84 2.87 14.89
C GLN A 46 3.14 1.86 13.76
N LEU A 47 3.76 2.34 12.68
CA LEU A 47 4.27 1.52 11.58
C LEU A 47 5.65 0.96 11.92
N LYS A 48 5.70 -0.27 12.44
CA LYS A 48 6.97 -0.97 12.68
C LYS A 48 7.59 -1.43 11.34
N PRO A 49 8.82 -1.01 10.99
CA PRO A 49 9.45 -1.39 9.72
C PRO A 49 9.56 -2.91 9.52
N THR A 50 9.76 -3.66 10.60
CA THR A 50 9.86 -5.13 10.57
C THR A 50 8.55 -5.81 10.18
N GLN A 51 7.39 -5.24 10.53
CA GLN A 51 6.09 -5.77 10.12
C GLN A 51 5.80 -5.38 8.68
N LEU A 52 6.06 -4.12 8.31
CA LEU A 52 5.90 -3.62 6.95
C LEU A 52 6.72 -4.42 5.93
N ARG A 53 7.98 -4.74 6.26
CA ARG A 53 8.85 -5.53 5.38
C ARG A 53 8.22 -6.88 5.01
N LYS A 54 7.61 -7.59 5.96
CA LYS A 54 6.97 -8.89 5.68
C LYS A 54 5.86 -8.81 4.64
N PHE A 55 5.03 -7.75 4.70
CA PHE A 55 4.00 -7.52 3.68
C PHE A 55 4.64 -7.11 2.37
N PHE A 56 5.61 -6.21 2.44
CA PHE A 56 6.31 -5.69 1.28
C PHE A 56 7.01 -6.80 0.46
N ASP A 57 7.68 -7.74 1.12
CA ASP A 57 8.35 -8.86 0.46
C ASP A 57 7.35 -9.72 -0.34
N THR A 58 6.15 -9.93 0.20
CA THR A 58 5.06 -10.66 -0.50
C THR A 58 4.58 -9.89 -1.73
N ILE A 59 4.44 -8.57 -1.61
CA ILE A 59 3.99 -7.69 -2.70
C ILE A 59 5.02 -7.64 -3.83
N VAL A 60 6.32 -7.58 -3.51
CA VAL A 60 7.39 -7.60 -4.51
C VAL A 60 7.49 -8.96 -5.19
N ARG A 61 7.41 -10.07 -4.45
CA ARG A 61 7.40 -11.42 -5.04
C ARG A 61 6.26 -11.58 -6.05
N ASN A 62 5.07 -11.10 -5.71
CA ASN A 62 3.94 -11.10 -6.64
C ASN A 62 4.23 -10.25 -7.88
N GLN A 63 4.89 -9.09 -7.75
CA GLN A 63 5.30 -8.27 -8.90
C GLN A 63 6.23 -9.03 -9.83
N GLU A 64 7.22 -9.73 -9.29
CA GLU A 64 8.15 -10.57 -10.07
C GLU A 64 7.39 -11.68 -10.82
N GLN A 65 6.49 -12.38 -10.13
CA GLN A 65 5.65 -13.42 -10.72
C GLN A 65 4.72 -12.88 -11.83
N ILE A 66 4.19 -11.67 -11.67
CA ILE A 66 3.40 -10.98 -12.71
C ILE A 66 4.25 -10.69 -13.93
N ARG A 67 5.49 -10.22 -13.73
CA ARG A 67 6.42 -9.90 -14.84
C ARG A 67 6.85 -11.14 -15.61
N GLU A 68 7.05 -12.26 -14.92
CA GLU A 68 7.49 -13.51 -15.55
C GLU A 68 6.35 -14.30 -16.19
N LYS A 69 5.17 -14.34 -15.55
CA LYS A 69 4.11 -15.31 -15.86
C LYS A 69 2.72 -14.68 -16.06
N GLY A 70 2.62 -13.35 -16.00
CA GLY A 70 1.36 -12.62 -16.13
C GLY A 70 0.54 -12.56 -14.83
N TRP A 71 -0.54 -11.75 -14.86
CA TRP A 71 -1.41 -11.49 -13.72
C TRP A 71 -2.06 -12.76 -13.17
N VAL A 72 -2.46 -13.67 -14.06
CA VAL A 72 -3.15 -14.92 -13.70
C VAL A 72 -2.32 -15.74 -12.72
N ALA A 73 -1.00 -15.78 -12.90
CA ALA A 73 -0.11 -16.54 -12.03
C ALA A 73 -0.10 -15.98 -10.59
N ALA A 74 -0.08 -14.66 -10.41
CA ALA A 74 0.00 -14.04 -9.09
C ALA A 74 -1.38 -13.78 -8.43
N ARG A 75 -2.48 -13.98 -9.16
CA ARG A 75 -3.84 -13.66 -8.70
C ARG A 75 -4.21 -14.34 -7.38
N ALA A 76 -3.83 -15.60 -7.20
CA ALA A 76 -4.10 -16.33 -5.95
C ALA A 76 -3.36 -15.71 -4.76
N GLU A 77 -2.06 -15.46 -4.91
CA GLU A 77 -1.23 -14.83 -3.88
C GLU A 77 -1.70 -13.39 -3.58
N PHE A 78 -2.10 -12.66 -4.60
CA PHE A 78 -2.70 -11.34 -4.46
C PHE A 78 -3.93 -11.37 -3.55
N HIS A 79 -4.87 -12.29 -3.77
CA HIS A 79 -6.06 -12.41 -2.92
C HIS A 79 -5.72 -12.81 -1.48
N MET A 80 -4.61 -13.51 -1.25
CA MET A 80 -4.14 -13.88 0.09
C MET A 80 -3.52 -12.74 0.89
N ILE A 81 -3.16 -11.62 0.26
CA ILE A 81 -2.67 -10.43 0.97
C ILE A 81 -3.73 -9.91 1.95
N ARG A 82 -5.01 -9.88 1.56
CA ARG A 82 -6.08 -9.32 2.41
C ARG A 82 -6.32 -10.13 3.70
N PRO A 83 -6.47 -11.47 3.67
CA PRO A 83 -6.50 -12.27 4.90
C PRO A 83 -5.26 -12.07 5.79
N SER A 84 -4.07 -11.98 5.20
CA SER A 84 -2.82 -11.73 5.94
C SER A 84 -2.84 -10.38 6.66
N LEU A 85 -3.31 -9.33 5.97
CA LEU A 85 -3.52 -8.01 6.58
C LEU A 85 -4.57 -8.03 7.69
N ALA A 86 -5.70 -8.72 7.48
CA ALA A 86 -6.75 -8.82 8.48
C ALA A 86 -6.26 -9.52 9.76
N TYR A 87 -5.47 -10.59 9.60
CA TYR A 87 -4.81 -11.26 10.72
C TYR A 87 -3.86 -10.31 11.47
N ALA A 88 -3.03 -9.58 10.75
CA ALA A 88 -2.09 -8.64 11.36
C ALA A 88 -2.77 -7.47 12.08
N LYS A 89 -3.86 -6.94 11.51
CA LYS A 89 -4.74 -5.95 12.17
C LYS A 89 -5.33 -6.52 13.45
N GLY A 90 -5.88 -7.74 13.41
CA GLY A 90 -6.44 -8.43 14.58
C GLY A 90 -5.39 -8.67 15.67
N ARG A 91 -4.14 -8.92 15.29
CA ARG A 91 -2.99 -9.03 16.20
C ARG A 91 -2.38 -7.69 16.62
N LYS A 92 -2.96 -6.57 16.20
CA LYS A 92 -2.48 -5.20 16.46
C LYS A 92 -1.03 -4.97 16.01
N LEU A 93 -0.61 -5.65 14.94
CA LEU A 93 0.73 -5.53 14.35
C LEU A 93 0.84 -4.36 13.37
N ILE A 94 -0.30 -3.91 12.85
CA ILE A 94 -0.45 -2.78 11.95
C ILE A 94 -1.61 -1.88 12.44
N PRO A 95 -1.55 -0.57 12.21
CA PRO A 95 -2.64 0.34 12.51
C PRO A 95 -3.83 0.13 11.55
N ASN A 96 -5.01 0.57 11.96
CA ASN A 96 -6.24 0.40 11.18
C ASN A 96 -6.16 1.11 9.83
N GLU A 97 -5.60 2.31 9.83
CA GLU A 97 -5.41 3.18 8.68
C GLU A 97 -4.52 2.53 7.62
N PHE A 98 -3.48 1.79 8.04
CA PHE A 98 -2.63 1.04 7.10
C PHE A 98 -3.39 -0.12 6.45
N PHE A 99 -4.20 -0.85 7.23
CA PHE A 99 -5.08 -1.87 6.65
C PHE A 99 -6.05 -1.23 5.64
N ASP A 100 -6.68 -0.12 6.00
CA ASP A 100 -7.68 0.53 5.17
C ASP A 100 -7.06 1.09 3.87
N LEU A 101 -5.84 1.65 3.94
CA LEU A 101 -5.07 2.08 2.78
C LEU A 101 -4.79 0.91 1.83
N VAL A 102 -4.25 -0.19 2.35
CA VAL A 102 -3.87 -1.33 1.50
C VAL A 102 -5.10 -2.02 0.93
N ASP A 103 -6.16 -2.23 1.71
CA ASP A 103 -7.44 -2.79 1.24
C ASP A 103 -8.06 -1.90 0.13
N THR A 104 -7.99 -0.58 0.28
CA THR A 104 -8.45 0.37 -0.73
C THR A 104 -7.63 0.25 -2.01
N CYS A 105 -6.30 0.22 -1.92
CA CYS A 105 -5.43 0.01 -3.09
C CYS A 105 -5.72 -1.32 -3.79
N MET A 106 -5.87 -2.41 -3.02
CA MET A 106 -6.16 -3.73 -3.57
C MET A 106 -7.47 -3.76 -4.37
N LYS A 107 -8.50 -3.06 -3.92
CA LYS A 107 -9.77 -2.94 -4.66
C LYS A 107 -9.63 -2.20 -5.99
N LYS A 108 -8.57 -1.40 -6.17
CA LYS A 108 -8.27 -0.62 -7.38
C LYS A 108 -7.30 -1.32 -8.34
N ILE A 109 -6.81 -2.51 -7.99
CA ILE A 109 -5.88 -3.26 -8.83
C ILE A 109 -6.58 -3.96 -9.99
N PRO A 110 -7.60 -4.82 -9.78
CA PRO A 110 -8.27 -5.50 -10.88
C PRO A 110 -8.92 -4.50 -11.85
N ALA A 111 -8.60 -4.63 -13.13
CA ALA A 111 -9.15 -3.79 -14.19
C ALA A 111 -9.78 -4.65 -15.30
N GLY A 112 -10.43 -3.99 -16.27
CA GLY A 112 -11.03 -4.67 -17.42
C GLY A 112 -10.04 -5.29 -18.39
N THR A 113 -8.75 -4.94 -18.29
CA THR A 113 -7.65 -5.52 -19.08
C THR A 113 -6.50 -5.94 -18.18
N GLU A 114 -5.73 -6.95 -18.62
CA GLU A 114 -4.54 -7.42 -17.91
C GLU A 114 -3.47 -6.33 -17.84
N ASP A 115 -3.16 -5.65 -18.94
CA ASP A 115 -2.18 -4.55 -18.98
C ASP A 115 -2.49 -3.45 -17.95
N GLN A 116 -3.77 -3.07 -17.81
CA GLN A 116 -4.17 -2.07 -16.83
C GLN A 116 -4.06 -2.61 -15.41
N THR A 117 -4.35 -3.89 -15.20
CA THR A 117 -4.19 -4.56 -13.89
C THR A 117 -2.72 -4.58 -13.48
N ILE A 118 -1.81 -4.86 -14.41
CA ILE A 118 -0.36 -4.84 -14.19
C ILE A 118 0.11 -3.43 -13.84
N LYS A 119 -0.31 -2.40 -14.60
CA LYS A 119 -0.01 -0.99 -14.27
C LYS A 119 -0.50 -0.58 -12.88
N ASN A 120 -1.71 -1.01 -12.52
CA ASN A 120 -2.25 -0.76 -11.18
C ASN A 120 -1.42 -1.47 -10.10
N TYR A 121 -0.96 -2.69 -10.37
CA TYR A 121 -0.11 -3.44 -9.45
C TYR A 121 1.27 -2.78 -9.28
N ASP A 122 1.90 -2.34 -10.38
CA ASP A 122 3.17 -1.61 -10.32
C ASP A 122 3.02 -0.35 -9.46
N ARG A 123 1.95 0.41 -9.67
CA ARG A 123 1.65 1.60 -8.85
C ARG A 123 1.45 1.30 -7.38
N PHE A 124 0.78 0.18 -7.07
CA PHE A 124 0.65 -0.29 -5.70
C PHE A 124 2.01 -0.57 -5.08
N VAL A 125 2.90 -1.27 -5.81
CA VAL A 125 4.25 -1.55 -5.36
C VAL A 125 5.03 -0.26 -5.09
N ASP A 126 4.91 0.75 -5.96
CA ASP A 126 5.60 2.04 -5.79
C ASP A 126 5.14 2.78 -4.52
N LEU A 127 3.82 2.83 -4.26
CA LEU A 127 3.28 3.39 -3.03
C LEU A 127 3.79 2.65 -1.79
N MET A 128 3.79 1.31 -1.83
CA MET A 128 4.26 0.49 -0.73
C MET A 128 5.77 0.64 -0.49
N LYS A 129 6.58 0.74 -1.55
CA LYS A 129 8.02 1.05 -1.49
C LYS A 129 8.26 2.37 -0.76
N ALA A 130 7.54 3.43 -1.17
CA ALA A 130 7.68 4.75 -0.56
C ALA A 130 7.29 4.74 0.92
N ILE A 131 6.17 4.08 1.29
CA ILE A 131 5.74 3.96 2.69
C ILE A 131 6.79 3.21 3.53
N VAL A 132 7.33 2.09 3.04
CA VAL A 132 8.38 1.33 3.75
C VAL A 132 9.64 2.17 3.93
N ALA A 133 10.05 2.91 2.89
CA ALA A 133 11.21 3.79 2.93
C ALA A 133 11.05 4.90 3.98
N TYR A 134 9.93 5.62 3.96
CA TYR A 134 9.64 6.68 4.94
C TYR A 134 9.41 6.13 6.35
N ALA A 135 8.79 4.95 6.48
CA ALA A 135 8.63 4.30 7.79
C ALA A 135 9.98 3.91 8.39
N LYS A 136 10.96 3.52 7.56
CA LYS A 136 12.34 3.31 8.02
C LYS A 136 13.07 4.63 8.31
N TYR A 137 12.81 5.68 7.53
CA TYR A 137 13.41 7.00 7.72
C TYR A 137 12.96 7.64 9.04
N TYR A 138 11.67 7.54 9.37
CA TYR A 138 11.07 8.15 10.57
C TYR A 138 10.94 7.20 11.76
N GLY A 139 10.86 5.88 11.52
CA GLY A 139 10.86 4.87 12.57
C GLY A 139 12.27 4.75 13.14
N LYS A 140 12.51 5.34 14.32
CA LYS A 140 13.77 5.16 15.03
C LYS A 140 14.09 3.66 15.21
N GLY A 141 15.24 3.25 14.67
CA GLY A 141 16.07 2.08 15.03
C GLY A 141 15.35 0.80 15.40
#